data_AF-A0A0C2FCU1-F1
#
_entry.id   AF-A0A0C2FCU1-F1
#
_cell.length_a   1.000
_cell.length_b   1.000
_cell.length_c   1.000
_cell.angle_alpha   90.00
_cell.angle_beta   90.00
_cell.angle_gamma   90.00
#
_symmetry.space_group_name_H-M   'P 1'
#
loop_
_entity.id
_entity.type
_entity.pdbx_description
1 polymer ?
#
loop_
_entity_poly.entity_id
_entity_poly.type
_entity_poly.pdbx_seq_one_letter_code
_entity_poly.pdbx_strand_id
1 'polypeptide(L)'
;MTFAWAELDDLVGGLPRSAYEHAAFWKGVRPGWPGFTAVNVEVNRSVTFVRRSADAVTARRPRSASTAPRQPAGAVAADLVLVGCVRTKLDRAAPAQDLYTSPLFVKQRAYAEATGAPWFVLSAKHGLVPPTTVLEPYELHLSKAPRSYREGWGTMVTERLTDVAGPLAGKVVEVHAASAYADAIRDRLVDERADVREPLRGLPLGKRLAWYNRSDAAQATATAAGPAPETASLVERLGSCTSTITPAEFLARGGAGLRLPGLYSWWVDRDGAADLSAGLGLPVEPGLIYAGLAGATRPRSGRRSKNTLWARIRGMHLGGRHAFSTFRLSLGSVLASARDESEIDEERLTAWMHGHLRLVAITVEDPDTLDGLETAVLARLDPPLNLDKMPRSPVREQLTRLRRAYGRGSR
;
A
#
# COMPACT_ATOMS: atom_id res chain seq x y z
N MET A 1 -14.35 -35.03 9.18
CA MET A 1 -14.22 -35.06 10.65
C MET A 1 -15.15 -34.01 11.22
N THR A 2 -15.97 -34.37 12.20
CA THR A 2 -16.94 -33.46 12.82
C THR A 2 -16.58 -33.31 14.29
N PHE A 3 -16.55 -32.07 14.77
CA PHE A 3 -16.27 -31.74 16.17
C PHE A 3 -17.49 -31.06 16.80
N ALA A 4 -17.73 -31.34 18.07
CA ALA A 4 -18.67 -30.53 18.87
C ALA A 4 -18.11 -29.11 19.05
N TRP A 5 -18.99 -28.11 19.12
CA TRP A 5 -18.56 -26.71 19.18
C TRP A 5 -17.65 -26.40 20.37
N ALA A 6 -17.99 -26.91 21.56
CA ALA A 6 -17.20 -26.71 22.78
C ALA A 6 -15.83 -27.39 22.71
N GLU A 7 -15.76 -28.59 22.13
CA GLU A 7 -14.51 -29.32 21.91
C GLU A 7 -13.60 -28.58 20.91
N LEU A 8 -14.19 -28.02 19.86
CA LEU A 8 -13.47 -27.23 18.86
C LEU A 8 -12.91 -25.92 19.43
N ASP A 9 -13.70 -25.25 20.27
CA ASP A 9 -13.35 -23.99 20.94
C ASP A 9 -12.15 -24.19 21.88
N ASP A 10 -12.18 -25.27 22.68
CA ASP A 10 -11.11 -25.64 23.60
C ASP A 10 -9.83 -26.04 22.86
N LEU A 11 -9.95 -26.85 21.80
CA LEU A 11 -8.82 -27.36 21.01
C LEU A 11 -7.99 -26.25 20.35
N VAL A 12 -8.58 -25.07 20.11
CA VAL A 12 -7.88 -23.93 19.50
C VAL A 12 -7.62 -22.76 20.45
N GLY A 13 -7.86 -22.95 21.75
CA GLY A 13 -7.61 -21.93 22.78
C GLY A 13 -8.59 -20.75 22.72
N GLY A 14 -9.83 -21.01 22.33
CA GLY A 14 -10.92 -20.05 22.22
C GLY A 14 -11.12 -19.53 20.79
N LEU A 15 -12.32 -19.71 20.24
CA LEU A 15 -12.72 -19.15 18.96
C LEU A 15 -13.01 -17.65 19.12
N PRO A 16 -12.51 -16.80 18.21
CA PRO A 16 -12.81 -15.38 18.27
C PRO A 16 -14.28 -15.12 17.97
N ARG A 17 -14.84 -14.02 18.49
CA ARG A 17 -16.24 -13.59 18.27
C ARG A 17 -16.72 -13.67 16.81
N SER A 18 -15.83 -13.42 15.85
CA SER A 18 -16.12 -13.56 14.41
C SER A 18 -16.53 -14.97 13.97
N ALA A 19 -16.12 -16.02 14.70
CA ALA A 19 -16.50 -17.41 14.43
C ALA A 19 -17.99 -17.66 14.71
N TYR A 20 -18.56 -16.88 15.65
CA TYR A 20 -19.96 -16.94 16.07
C TYR A 20 -20.86 -16.08 15.17
N GLU A 21 -20.35 -14.94 14.68
CA GLU A 21 -21.17 -13.91 14.03
C GLU A 21 -21.05 -13.89 12.49
N HIS A 22 -20.00 -14.49 11.92
CA HIS A 22 -19.71 -14.34 10.50
C HIS A 22 -19.45 -15.69 9.82
N ALA A 23 -20.38 -16.14 8.96
CA ALA A 23 -20.19 -17.35 8.16
C ALA A 23 -18.94 -17.31 7.25
N ALA A 24 -18.47 -16.11 6.88
CA ALA A 24 -17.21 -15.93 6.15
C ALA A 24 -15.98 -16.37 6.95
N PHE A 25 -16.09 -16.44 8.28
CA PHE A 25 -15.04 -17.00 9.14
C PHE A 25 -14.72 -18.46 8.75
N TRP A 26 -15.70 -19.23 8.28
CA TRP A 26 -15.49 -20.65 8.01
C TRP A 26 -15.08 -20.97 6.57
N LYS A 27 -14.88 -19.95 5.72
CA LYS A 27 -14.57 -20.12 4.29
C LYS A 27 -13.08 -19.96 3.99
N GLY A 28 -12.52 -20.87 3.18
CA GLY A 28 -11.18 -20.76 2.61
C GLY A 28 -10.05 -21.44 3.40
N VAL A 29 -8.81 -21.30 2.91
CA VAL A 29 -7.60 -21.85 3.54
C VAL A 29 -7.21 -20.99 4.73
N ARG A 30 -6.96 -21.61 5.89
CA ARG A 30 -6.57 -20.89 7.12
C ARG A 30 -5.29 -21.42 7.74
N PRO A 31 -4.50 -20.54 8.40
CA PRO A 31 -3.30 -20.94 9.14
C PRO A 31 -3.58 -21.89 10.31
N GLY A 32 -4.75 -21.80 10.94
CA GLY A 32 -5.10 -22.61 12.12
C GLY A 32 -5.49 -24.06 11.82
N TRP A 33 -5.74 -24.42 10.55
CA TRP A 33 -6.22 -25.74 10.14
C TRP A 33 -5.70 -26.11 8.74
N PRO A 34 -4.37 -26.15 8.54
CA PRO A 34 -3.79 -26.36 7.22
C PRO A 34 -4.24 -27.70 6.63
N GLY A 35 -4.74 -27.69 5.40
CA GLY A 35 -5.20 -28.89 4.68
C GLY A 35 -6.66 -29.30 4.94
N PHE A 36 -7.41 -28.57 5.78
CA PHE A 36 -8.83 -28.82 6.02
C PHE A 36 -9.71 -27.65 5.56
N THR A 37 -10.97 -27.93 5.24
CA THR A 37 -11.97 -26.90 4.92
C THR A 37 -13.27 -27.24 5.64
N ALA A 38 -13.86 -26.26 6.32
CA ALA A 38 -15.15 -26.43 6.97
C ALA A 38 -16.25 -26.41 5.91
N VAL A 39 -17.09 -27.44 5.91
CA VAL A 39 -18.16 -27.65 4.92
C VAL A 39 -19.55 -27.57 5.53
N ASN A 40 -19.68 -27.85 6.84
CA ASN A 40 -20.90 -27.63 7.59
C ASN A 40 -20.57 -26.99 8.93
N VAL A 41 -21.24 -25.91 9.27
CA VAL A 41 -20.99 -25.10 10.47
C VAL A 41 -22.33 -24.77 11.10
N GLU A 42 -22.60 -25.42 12.22
CA GLU A 42 -23.74 -25.10 13.08
C GLU A 42 -23.22 -24.39 14.32
N VAL A 43 -23.40 -23.08 14.37
CA VAL A 43 -22.93 -22.25 15.49
C VAL A 43 -23.50 -22.78 16.80
N ASN A 44 -22.63 -22.95 17.80
CA ASN A 44 -22.91 -23.54 19.12
C ASN A 44 -23.31 -25.03 19.12
N ARG A 45 -23.18 -25.73 17.98
CA ARG A 45 -23.48 -27.16 17.89
C ARG A 45 -22.30 -27.98 17.39
N SER A 46 -21.94 -27.84 16.12
CA SER A 46 -20.86 -28.65 15.53
C SER A 46 -20.24 -28.01 14.30
N VAL A 47 -19.02 -28.43 13.99
CA VAL A 47 -18.33 -28.06 12.74
C VAL A 47 -17.76 -29.31 12.07
N THR A 48 -18.05 -29.47 10.79
CA THR A 48 -17.54 -30.56 9.96
C THR A 48 -16.47 -30.07 9.01
N PHE A 49 -15.30 -30.70 9.07
CA PHE A 49 -14.15 -30.47 8.21
C PHE A 49 -13.95 -31.62 7.22
N VAL A 50 -13.58 -31.28 5.99
CA VAL A 50 -13.08 -32.22 4.99
C VAL A 50 -11.61 -31.93 4.72
N ARG A 51 -10.81 -32.99 4.52
CA ARG A 51 -9.41 -32.89 4.11
C ARG A 51 -9.37 -32.58 2.62
N ARG A 52 -8.55 -31.60 2.23
CA ARG A 52 -8.34 -31.30 0.81
C ARG A 52 -7.27 -32.25 0.27
N SER A 53 -7.65 -33.18 -0.59
CA SER A 53 -6.71 -34.01 -1.34
C SER A 53 -6.06 -33.14 -2.44
N ALA A 54 -4.75 -33.26 -2.61
CA ALA A 54 -3.96 -32.50 -3.59
C ALA A 54 -4.02 -33.10 -5.02
N ASP A 55 -4.91 -34.05 -5.28
CA ASP A 55 -4.91 -34.85 -6.51
C ASP A 55 -6.11 -34.52 -7.40
N ALA A 56 -5.97 -33.48 -8.24
CA ALA A 56 -6.75 -33.33 -9.48
C ALA A 56 -6.21 -32.19 -10.39
N VAL A 57 -4.91 -32.14 -10.68
CA VAL A 57 -4.40 -31.38 -11.86
C VAL A 57 -3.16 -32.06 -12.43
N THR A 58 -3.29 -33.23 -13.05
CA THR A 58 -2.27 -33.74 -13.99
C THR A 58 -2.86 -34.73 -14.99
N ALA A 59 -3.24 -34.26 -16.18
CA ALA A 59 -3.34 -35.08 -17.39
C ALA A 59 -3.19 -34.20 -18.66
N ARG A 60 -1.93 -33.95 -19.05
CA ARG A 60 -1.30 -33.95 -20.40
C ARG A 60 -2.26 -34.03 -21.63
N ARG A 61 -2.07 -33.33 -22.76
CA ARG A 61 -0.85 -33.10 -23.59
C ARG A 61 -1.22 -32.33 -24.92
N PRO A 62 -0.32 -32.19 -25.93
CA PRO A 62 0.59 -31.06 -26.20
C PRO A 62 0.24 -30.24 -27.47
N ARG A 63 0.96 -29.12 -27.67
CA ARG A 63 1.36 -28.39 -28.91
C ARG A 63 1.62 -26.95 -28.46
N SER A 64 2.56 -26.16 -28.95
CA SER A 64 3.70 -26.26 -29.86
C SER A 64 4.57 -25.04 -29.54
N ALA A 65 5.86 -25.06 -29.84
CA ALA A 65 6.76 -23.93 -29.63
C ALA A 65 6.14 -22.61 -30.13
N SER A 66 6.01 -21.63 -29.24
CA SER A 66 5.85 -20.23 -29.60
C SER A 66 6.66 -19.40 -28.62
N THR A 67 7.76 -18.88 -29.16
CA THR A 67 8.33 -17.54 -28.95
C THR A 67 8.02 -16.87 -27.61
N ALA A 68 9.08 -16.56 -26.87
CA ALA A 68 9.09 -15.60 -25.77
C ALA A 68 8.16 -14.40 -26.07
N PRO A 69 7.46 -13.84 -25.06
CA PRO A 69 6.66 -12.65 -25.29
C PRO A 69 7.60 -11.52 -25.72
N ARG A 70 7.63 -11.31 -27.04
CA ARG A 70 8.09 -10.09 -27.68
C ARG A 70 7.29 -8.98 -27.00
N GLN A 71 7.99 -8.04 -26.37
CA GLN A 71 7.38 -6.79 -25.93
C GLN A 71 6.51 -6.26 -27.07
N PRO A 72 5.20 -6.02 -26.86
CA PRO A 72 4.47 -5.21 -27.81
C PRO A 72 5.00 -3.77 -27.68
N ALA A 73 5.49 -3.28 -28.80
CA ALA A 73 5.76 -1.88 -29.05
C ALA A 73 4.52 -1.03 -28.70
N GLY A 74 4.73 0.08 -27.98
CA GLY A 74 3.74 1.13 -27.69
C GLY A 74 2.54 0.68 -26.85
N ALA A 75 2.48 1.08 -25.58
CA ALA A 75 1.23 0.99 -24.83
C ALA A 75 0.17 1.86 -25.53
N VAL A 76 -0.81 1.24 -26.19
CA VAL A 76 -1.95 1.96 -26.77
C VAL A 76 -2.72 2.59 -25.61
N ALA A 77 -2.83 3.93 -25.62
CA ALA A 77 -3.56 4.68 -24.61
C ALA A 77 -5.06 4.31 -24.68
N ALA A 78 -5.73 4.29 -23.53
CA ALA A 78 -7.17 4.06 -23.49
C ALA A 78 -7.91 5.23 -24.14
N ASP A 79 -8.94 4.96 -24.95
CA ASP A 79 -9.81 5.99 -25.52
C ASP A 79 -10.84 6.49 -24.48
N LEU A 80 -11.20 5.63 -23.53
CA LEU A 80 -12.05 6.00 -22.40
C LEU A 80 -11.84 5.10 -21.17
N VAL A 81 -12.06 5.67 -19.99
CA VAL A 81 -11.89 4.98 -18.69
C VAL A 81 -13.19 4.96 -17.89
N LEU A 82 -13.59 3.79 -17.41
CA LEU A 82 -14.80 3.60 -16.59
C LEU A 82 -14.44 3.25 -15.15
N VAL A 83 -14.88 4.07 -14.18
CA VAL A 83 -14.58 3.88 -12.75
C VAL A 83 -15.83 3.46 -11.99
N GLY A 84 -15.78 2.33 -11.28
CA GLY A 84 -16.90 1.87 -10.46
C GLY A 84 -17.13 2.73 -9.21
N CYS A 85 -18.39 3.07 -8.92
CA CYS A 85 -18.72 3.72 -7.65
C CYS A 85 -18.44 2.82 -6.44
N VAL A 86 -18.31 3.42 -5.26
CA VAL A 86 -18.03 2.72 -3.99
C VAL A 86 -19.06 3.03 -2.92
N ARG A 87 -19.06 2.24 -1.85
CA ARG A 87 -20.00 2.39 -0.73
C ARG A 87 -19.85 3.74 -0.03
N THR A 88 -18.62 4.11 0.33
CA THR A 88 -18.32 5.32 1.10
C THR A 88 -18.53 6.57 0.25
N LYS A 89 -19.41 7.46 0.70
CA LYS A 89 -19.77 8.72 0.04
C LYS A 89 -19.77 9.86 1.06
N LEU A 90 -19.76 11.10 0.57
CA LEU A 90 -20.13 12.27 1.38
C LEU A 90 -21.59 12.16 1.83
N ASP A 91 -21.93 12.92 2.86
CA ASP A 91 -23.28 13.06 3.42
C ASP A 91 -24.11 14.18 2.77
N ARG A 92 -23.59 14.76 1.69
CA ARG A 92 -24.18 15.90 0.96
C ARG A 92 -23.97 15.76 -0.54
N ALA A 93 -24.76 16.50 -1.31
CA ALA A 93 -24.57 16.63 -2.74
C ALA A 93 -23.14 17.06 -3.09
N ALA A 94 -22.55 16.39 -4.07
CA ALA A 94 -21.23 16.72 -4.59
C ALA A 94 -21.09 16.21 -6.03
N PRO A 95 -20.17 16.77 -6.84
CA PRO A 95 -19.77 16.17 -8.12
C PRO A 95 -19.42 14.70 -7.96
N ALA A 96 -19.75 13.85 -8.92
CA ALA A 96 -19.54 12.41 -8.84
C ALA A 96 -18.08 12.02 -8.55
N GLN A 97 -17.11 12.79 -9.05
CA GLN A 97 -15.69 12.62 -8.76
C GLN A 97 -15.30 12.88 -7.29
N ASP A 98 -16.08 13.70 -6.58
CA ASP A 98 -15.84 14.14 -5.20
C ASP A 98 -16.78 13.44 -4.20
N LEU A 99 -17.93 12.94 -4.67
CA LEU A 99 -18.94 12.28 -3.85
C LEU A 99 -18.39 11.01 -3.21
N TYR A 100 -17.59 10.22 -3.92
CA TYR A 100 -17.09 8.94 -3.41
C TYR A 100 -15.70 9.08 -2.77
N THR A 101 -15.57 8.69 -1.50
CA THR A 101 -14.40 9.05 -0.68
C THR A 101 -13.54 7.86 -0.25
N SER A 102 -13.84 6.65 -0.72
CA SER A 102 -13.04 5.48 -0.33
C SER A 102 -11.60 5.56 -0.90
N PRO A 103 -10.59 5.01 -0.20
CA PRO A 103 -9.20 4.99 -0.70
C PRO A 103 -9.03 4.32 -2.07
N LEU A 104 -9.88 3.32 -2.39
CA LEU A 104 -9.88 2.71 -3.70
C LEU A 104 -10.29 3.74 -4.75
N PHE A 105 -11.47 4.35 -4.59
CA PHE A 105 -12.02 5.30 -5.55
C PHE A 105 -11.09 6.48 -5.82
N VAL A 106 -10.48 7.07 -4.78
CA VAL A 106 -9.50 8.15 -4.92
C VAL A 106 -8.36 7.74 -5.86
N LYS A 107 -7.86 6.51 -5.75
CA LYS A 107 -6.81 5.99 -6.64
C LYS A 107 -7.31 5.69 -8.05
N GLN A 108 -8.54 5.19 -8.20
CA GLN A 108 -9.09 4.95 -9.54
C GLN A 108 -9.33 6.25 -10.29
N ARG A 109 -9.82 7.28 -9.58
CA ARG A 109 -9.97 8.65 -10.10
C ARG A 109 -8.63 9.23 -10.52
N ALA A 110 -7.63 9.23 -9.62
CA ALA A 110 -6.31 9.79 -9.93
C ALA A 110 -5.68 9.11 -11.16
N TYR A 111 -5.80 7.79 -11.25
CA TYR A 111 -5.37 7.05 -12.43
C TYR A 111 -6.12 7.46 -13.70
N ALA A 112 -7.46 7.53 -13.64
CA ALA A 112 -8.29 7.92 -14.78
C ALA A 112 -7.94 9.34 -15.28
N GLU A 113 -7.80 10.30 -14.36
CA GLU A 113 -7.38 11.68 -14.67
C GLU A 113 -5.99 11.72 -15.30
N ALA A 114 -5.04 10.92 -14.79
CA ALA A 114 -3.68 10.86 -15.31
C ALA A 114 -3.58 10.26 -16.72
N THR A 115 -4.56 9.47 -17.16
CA THR A 115 -4.58 8.94 -18.54
C THR A 115 -4.81 10.02 -19.60
N GLY A 116 -5.40 11.16 -19.22
CA GLY A 116 -5.84 12.20 -20.17
C GLY A 116 -7.06 11.81 -21.02
N ALA A 117 -7.53 10.57 -20.91
CA ALA A 117 -8.72 10.09 -21.63
C ALA A 117 -10.01 10.56 -20.93
N PRO A 118 -11.12 10.74 -21.67
CA PRO A 118 -12.44 10.89 -21.08
C PRO A 118 -12.75 9.76 -20.11
N TRP A 119 -13.28 10.10 -18.93
CA TRP A 119 -13.63 9.10 -17.93
C TRP A 119 -15.00 9.35 -17.30
N PHE A 120 -15.64 8.26 -16.87
CA PHE A 120 -16.98 8.28 -16.31
C PHE A 120 -17.10 7.38 -15.08
N VAL A 121 -18.01 7.74 -14.18
CA VAL A 121 -18.35 6.92 -13.03
C VAL A 121 -19.50 5.98 -13.38
N LEU A 122 -19.32 4.68 -13.12
CA LEU A 122 -20.37 3.68 -13.13
C LEU A 122 -21.08 3.67 -11.77
N SER A 123 -22.20 4.39 -11.71
CA SER A 123 -23.10 4.48 -10.56
C SER A 123 -24.13 3.35 -10.57
N ALA A 124 -24.32 2.67 -9.43
CA ALA A 124 -25.35 1.64 -9.32
C ALA A 124 -26.75 2.19 -9.64
N LYS A 125 -27.02 3.43 -9.18
CA LYS A 125 -28.35 4.07 -9.28
C LYS A 125 -28.50 4.90 -10.54
N HIS A 126 -27.44 5.59 -10.94
CA HIS A 126 -27.49 6.61 -11.97
C HIS A 126 -26.86 6.18 -13.31
N GLY A 127 -26.33 4.95 -13.39
CA GLY A 127 -25.71 4.43 -14.61
C GLY A 127 -24.36 5.06 -14.91
N LEU A 128 -24.17 5.49 -16.15
CA LEU A 128 -22.98 6.21 -16.59
C LEU A 128 -23.11 7.69 -16.19
N VAL A 129 -22.14 8.20 -15.42
CA VAL A 129 -22.18 9.55 -14.86
C VAL A 129 -20.89 10.31 -15.18
N PRO A 130 -20.95 11.50 -15.80
CA PRO A 130 -19.80 12.39 -15.93
C PRO A 130 -19.23 12.80 -14.57
N PRO A 131 -17.90 13.01 -14.45
CA PRO A 131 -17.25 13.25 -13.17
C PRO A 131 -17.72 14.55 -12.49
N THR A 132 -18.13 15.54 -13.28
CA THR A 132 -18.63 16.84 -12.82
C THR A 132 -20.12 16.85 -12.44
N THR A 133 -20.87 15.79 -12.73
CA THR A 133 -22.31 15.74 -12.41
C THR A 133 -22.53 15.69 -10.91
N VAL A 134 -23.27 16.65 -10.37
CA VAL A 134 -23.64 16.69 -8.95
C VAL A 134 -24.67 15.60 -8.65
N LEU A 135 -24.37 14.79 -7.64
CA LEU A 135 -25.23 13.71 -7.17
C LEU A 135 -25.46 13.83 -5.66
N GLU A 136 -26.68 13.55 -5.22
CA GLU A 136 -26.99 13.32 -3.81
C GLU A 136 -26.49 11.93 -3.36
N PRO A 137 -26.12 11.75 -2.07
CA PRO A 137 -25.77 10.44 -1.56
C PRO A 137 -26.93 9.45 -1.69
N TYR A 138 -26.60 8.21 -2.03
CA TYR A 138 -27.58 7.15 -2.24
C TYR A 138 -27.02 5.79 -1.79
N GLU A 139 -27.94 4.87 -1.48
CA GLU A 139 -27.63 3.48 -1.13
C GLU A 139 -28.24 2.53 -2.15
N LEU A 140 -27.38 2.01 -3.04
CA LEU A 140 -27.72 0.92 -3.95
C LEU A 140 -26.45 0.13 -4.25
N HIS A 141 -26.54 -1.20 -4.12
CA HIS A 141 -25.44 -2.11 -4.42
C HIS A 141 -25.81 -2.95 -5.65
N LEU A 142 -25.15 -2.70 -6.79
CA LEU A 142 -25.45 -3.41 -8.04
C LEU A 142 -25.29 -4.94 -7.90
N SER A 143 -24.37 -5.40 -7.05
CA SER A 143 -24.18 -6.83 -6.74
C SER A 143 -25.36 -7.48 -6.02
N LYS A 144 -26.22 -6.69 -5.35
CA LYS A 144 -27.43 -7.17 -4.66
C LYS A 144 -28.69 -7.01 -5.51
N ALA A 145 -28.63 -6.28 -6.61
CA ALA A 145 -29.76 -6.10 -7.50
C ALA A 145 -30.13 -7.42 -8.22
N PRO A 146 -31.38 -7.62 -8.65
CA PRO A 146 -31.77 -8.77 -9.48
C PRO A 146 -31.00 -8.81 -10.81
N ARG A 147 -30.95 -9.99 -11.44
CA ARG A 147 -30.30 -10.18 -12.76
C ARG A 147 -30.90 -9.26 -13.83
N SER A 148 -32.22 -9.19 -13.90
CA SER A 148 -32.95 -8.31 -14.84
C SER A 148 -32.60 -6.83 -14.66
N TYR A 149 -32.43 -6.38 -13.42
CA TYR A 149 -31.97 -5.02 -13.14
C TYR A 149 -30.55 -4.78 -13.66
N ARG A 150 -29.62 -5.72 -13.44
CA ARG A 150 -28.24 -5.60 -13.95
C ARG A 150 -28.19 -5.61 -15.48
N GLU A 151 -29.04 -6.40 -16.13
CA GLU A 151 -29.15 -6.45 -17.60
C GLU A 151 -29.67 -5.13 -18.15
N GLY A 152 -30.76 -4.60 -17.60
CA GLY A 152 -31.29 -3.28 -17.99
C GLY A 152 -30.32 -2.14 -17.69
N TRP A 153 -29.63 -2.20 -16.54
CA TRP A 153 -28.57 -1.26 -16.18
C TRP A 153 -27.42 -1.31 -17.20
N GLY A 154 -26.99 -2.50 -17.61
CA GLY A 154 -25.92 -2.69 -18.59
C GLY A 154 -26.28 -2.16 -19.98
N THR A 155 -27.52 -2.37 -20.42
CA THR A 155 -28.04 -1.80 -21.67
C THR A 155 -28.01 -0.28 -21.63
N MET A 156 -28.62 0.33 -20.61
CA MET A 156 -28.64 1.79 -20.47
C MET A 156 -27.25 2.42 -20.40
N VAL A 157 -26.30 1.79 -19.67
CA VAL A 157 -24.93 2.29 -19.58
C VAL A 157 -24.21 2.24 -20.93
N THR A 158 -24.41 1.18 -21.70
CA THR A 158 -23.75 1.01 -23.01
C THR A 158 -24.32 2.00 -24.03
N GLU A 159 -25.65 2.15 -24.10
CA GLU A 159 -26.32 3.15 -24.94
C GLU A 159 -25.82 4.56 -24.62
N ARG A 160 -25.80 4.92 -23.33
CA ARG A 160 -25.33 6.24 -22.88
C ARG A 160 -23.84 6.45 -23.14
N LEU A 161 -23.04 5.38 -23.14
CA LEU A 161 -21.62 5.46 -23.48
C LEU A 161 -21.45 5.78 -24.96
N THR A 162 -22.24 5.14 -25.82
CA THR A 162 -22.28 5.41 -27.26
C THR A 162 -22.76 6.83 -27.56
N ASP A 163 -23.72 7.35 -26.80
CA ASP A 163 -24.17 8.74 -26.93
C ASP A 163 -23.05 9.76 -26.63
N VAL A 164 -22.29 9.55 -25.55
CA VAL A 164 -21.28 10.51 -25.09
C VAL A 164 -19.92 10.35 -25.76
N ALA A 165 -19.58 9.13 -26.19
CA ALA A 165 -18.29 8.85 -26.82
C ALA A 165 -18.40 8.74 -28.36
N GLY A 166 -19.59 8.55 -28.92
CA GLY A 166 -19.78 8.10 -30.30
C GLY A 166 -19.52 6.59 -30.46
N PRO A 167 -19.50 6.06 -31.69
CA PRO A 167 -19.35 4.62 -31.96
C PRO A 167 -18.16 3.99 -31.20
N LEU A 168 -18.39 2.83 -30.56
CA LEU A 168 -17.38 2.17 -29.73
C LEU A 168 -16.44 1.24 -30.51
N ALA A 169 -16.76 0.95 -31.77
CA ALA A 169 -15.98 0.06 -32.61
C ALA A 169 -14.51 0.51 -32.72
N GLY A 170 -13.59 -0.36 -32.30
CA GLY A 170 -12.15 -0.10 -32.31
C GLY A 170 -11.63 0.74 -31.14
N LYS A 171 -12.49 1.25 -30.25
CA LYS A 171 -12.05 2.01 -29.07
C LYS A 171 -11.57 1.10 -27.96
N VAL A 172 -10.51 1.52 -27.27
CA VAL A 172 -10.03 0.89 -26.04
C VAL A 172 -10.82 1.43 -24.84
N VAL A 173 -11.62 0.57 -24.24
CA VAL A 173 -12.45 0.85 -23.06
C VAL A 173 -11.84 0.20 -21.82
N GLU A 174 -11.23 1.00 -20.95
CA GLU A 174 -10.59 0.48 -19.74
C GLU A 174 -11.51 0.55 -18.52
N VAL A 175 -11.79 -0.60 -17.90
CA VAL A 175 -12.79 -0.75 -16.83
C VAL A 175 -12.14 -1.02 -15.49
N HIS A 176 -12.32 -0.07 -14.57
CA HIS A 176 -11.88 -0.11 -13.18
C HIS A 176 -13.07 -0.25 -12.23
N ALA A 177 -13.85 -1.32 -12.36
CA ALA A 177 -15.02 -1.56 -11.53
C ALA A 177 -14.98 -2.91 -10.80
N ALA A 178 -15.92 -3.14 -9.88
CA ALA A 178 -16.14 -4.48 -9.33
C ALA A 178 -16.81 -5.38 -10.39
N SER A 179 -16.68 -6.70 -10.25
CA SER A 179 -17.18 -7.67 -11.25
C SER A 179 -18.66 -7.46 -11.58
N ALA A 180 -19.51 -7.16 -10.58
CA ALA A 180 -20.94 -6.90 -10.81
C ALA A 180 -21.24 -5.77 -11.81
N TYR A 181 -20.34 -4.79 -11.95
CA TYR A 181 -20.45 -3.72 -12.95
C TYR A 181 -19.84 -4.15 -14.27
N ALA A 182 -18.60 -4.66 -14.23
CA ALA A 182 -17.86 -5.05 -15.43
C ALA A 182 -18.60 -6.16 -16.20
N ASP A 183 -19.08 -7.19 -15.50
CA ASP A 183 -19.83 -8.30 -16.10
C ASP A 183 -21.17 -7.83 -16.71
N ALA A 184 -21.77 -6.74 -16.23
CA ALA A 184 -23.02 -6.23 -16.77
C ALA A 184 -22.87 -5.53 -18.13
N ILE A 185 -21.68 -5.01 -18.44
CA ILE A 185 -21.41 -4.23 -19.67
C ILE A 185 -20.42 -4.92 -20.62
N ARG A 186 -19.57 -5.85 -20.14
CA ARG A 186 -18.47 -6.43 -20.92
C ARG A 186 -18.94 -6.99 -22.26
N ASP A 187 -19.91 -7.89 -22.24
CA ASP A 187 -20.35 -8.59 -23.45
C ASP A 187 -20.93 -7.61 -24.47
N ARG A 188 -21.68 -6.60 -24.01
CA ARG A 188 -22.25 -5.54 -24.86
C ARG A 188 -21.18 -4.67 -25.51
N LEU A 189 -20.15 -4.27 -24.75
CA LEU A 189 -19.04 -3.50 -25.27
C LEU A 189 -18.25 -4.29 -26.33
N VAL A 190 -18.06 -5.60 -26.10
CA VAL A 190 -17.41 -6.50 -27.06
C VAL A 190 -18.27 -6.68 -28.32
N ASP A 191 -19.59 -6.80 -28.18
CA ASP A 191 -20.52 -6.88 -29.31
C ASP A 191 -20.49 -5.60 -30.16
N GLU A 192 -20.29 -4.43 -29.54
CA GLU A 192 -20.04 -3.15 -30.24
C GLU A 192 -18.61 -3.01 -30.80
N ARG A 193 -17.81 -4.08 -30.75
CA ARG A 193 -16.42 -4.16 -31.24
C ARG A 193 -15.45 -3.23 -30.51
N ALA A 194 -15.71 -2.90 -29.24
CA ALA A 194 -14.75 -2.21 -28.38
C ALA A 194 -13.68 -3.19 -27.87
N ASP A 195 -12.45 -2.70 -27.67
CA ASP A 195 -11.39 -3.42 -26.97
C ASP A 195 -11.51 -3.17 -25.45
N VAL A 196 -12.13 -4.12 -24.74
CA VAL A 196 -12.39 -3.99 -23.31
C VAL A 196 -11.18 -4.46 -22.49
N ARG A 197 -10.58 -3.54 -21.72
CA ARG A 197 -9.43 -3.80 -20.84
C ARG A 197 -9.86 -3.77 -19.37
N GLU A 198 -9.57 -4.85 -18.64
CA GLU A 198 -9.89 -4.95 -17.21
C GLU A 198 -8.62 -5.26 -16.39
N PRO A 199 -7.72 -4.28 -16.19
CA PRO A 199 -6.41 -4.50 -15.57
C PRO A 199 -6.48 -5.02 -14.12
N LEU A 200 -7.64 -4.85 -13.47
CA LEU A 200 -7.88 -5.24 -12.08
C LEU A 200 -8.75 -6.50 -11.92
N ARG A 201 -9.11 -7.17 -13.02
CA ARG A 201 -9.98 -8.34 -12.99
C ARG A 201 -9.40 -9.45 -12.10
N GLY A 202 -10.23 -9.99 -11.22
CA GLY A 202 -9.84 -11.06 -10.29
C GLY A 202 -8.90 -10.66 -9.16
N LEU A 203 -8.42 -9.41 -9.11
CA LEU A 203 -7.53 -8.97 -8.03
C LEU A 203 -8.32 -8.65 -6.76
N PRO A 204 -7.88 -9.15 -5.59
CA PRO A 204 -8.47 -8.75 -4.30
C PRO A 204 -8.14 -7.28 -4.01
N LEU A 205 -8.95 -6.63 -3.16
CA LEU A 205 -8.86 -5.19 -2.86
C LEU A 205 -7.42 -4.70 -2.57
N GLY A 206 -6.67 -5.43 -1.75
CA GLY A 206 -5.28 -5.07 -1.43
C GLY A 206 -4.34 -5.07 -2.66
N LYS A 207 -4.51 -6.01 -3.59
CA LYS A 207 -3.72 -6.09 -4.83
C LYS A 207 -4.14 -5.02 -5.83
N ARG A 208 -5.43 -4.63 -5.84
CA ARG A 208 -5.92 -3.48 -6.64
C ARG A 208 -5.27 -2.17 -6.18
N LEU A 209 -5.22 -1.93 -4.86
CA LEU A 209 -4.56 -0.74 -4.32
C LEU A 209 -3.05 -0.73 -4.65
N ALA A 210 -2.38 -1.89 -4.57
CA ALA A 210 -0.97 -2.02 -4.94
C ALA A 210 -0.71 -1.87 -6.44
N TRP A 211 -1.70 -2.15 -7.30
CA TRP A 211 -1.60 -1.93 -8.73
C TRP A 211 -1.52 -0.44 -9.04
N TYR A 212 -2.43 0.37 -8.48
CA TYR A 212 -2.41 1.81 -8.67
C TYR A 212 -1.12 2.46 -8.17
N ASN A 213 -0.57 2.03 -7.03
CA ASN A 213 0.72 2.54 -6.55
C ASN A 213 1.88 2.28 -7.53
N ARG A 214 1.83 1.16 -8.27
CA ARG A 214 2.86 0.82 -9.27
C ARG A 214 2.64 1.58 -10.57
N SER A 215 1.39 1.80 -10.96
CA SER A 215 1.04 2.63 -12.12
C SER A 215 1.37 4.10 -11.89
N ASP A 216 1.15 4.63 -10.68
CA ASP A 216 1.61 5.96 -10.27
C ASP A 216 3.14 6.07 -10.42
N ALA A 217 3.87 5.04 -9.98
CA ALA A 217 5.34 4.99 -10.11
C ALA A 217 5.81 4.84 -11.56
N ALA A 218 5.11 4.05 -12.39
CA ALA A 218 5.43 3.79 -13.80
C ALA A 218 5.08 4.98 -14.71
N GLN A 219 3.94 5.65 -14.48
CA GLN A 219 3.57 6.88 -15.18
C GLN A 219 4.47 8.04 -14.74
N ALA A 220 4.82 8.13 -13.44
CA ALA A 220 5.85 9.08 -12.98
C ALA A 220 7.25 8.80 -13.53
N THR A 221 7.53 7.60 -14.08
CA THR A 221 8.78 7.32 -14.81
C THR A 221 8.67 7.61 -16.32
N ALA A 222 7.46 7.61 -16.89
CA ALA A 222 7.23 7.90 -18.32
C ALA A 222 7.01 9.39 -18.62
N THR A 223 6.46 10.17 -17.67
CA THR A 223 6.37 11.64 -17.76
C THR A 223 7.59 12.35 -17.17
N ALA A 224 8.48 11.65 -16.46
CA ALA A 224 9.73 12.19 -15.96
C ALA A 224 10.86 12.07 -16.98
N ALA A 225 10.78 12.87 -18.04
CA ALA A 225 11.99 13.51 -18.53
C ALA A 225 12.41 14.57 -17.47
N GLY A 226 13.14 14.12 -16.45
CA GLY A 226 13.73 14.93 -15.38
C GLY A 226 12.98 14.88 -14.03
N PRO A 227 13.70 14.93 -12.88
CA PRO A 227 13.05 15.07 -11.58
C PRO A 227 12.32 16.42 -11.49
N ALA A 228 11.13 16.45 -10.90
CA ALA A 228 10.54 17.71 -10.45
C ALA A 228 11.57 18.44 -9.56
N PRO A 229 11.84 19.74 -9.80
CA PRO A 229 12.96 20.48 -9.19
C PRO A 229 12.96 20.43 -7.66
N GLU A 230 11.77 20.34 -7.04
CA GLU A 230 11.60 20.19 -5.60
C GLU A 230 12.16 18.86 -5.05
N THR A 231 11.93 17.74 -5.74
CA THR A 231 12.45 16.43 -5.29
C THR A 231 13.96 16.35 -5.44
N ALA A 232 14.52 16.88 -6.53
CA ALA A 232 15.97 16.93 -6.72
C ALA A 232 16.64 17.75 -5.60
N SER A 233 16.09 18.91 -5.27
CA SER A 233 16.57 19.74 -4.17
C SER A 233 16.47 19.05 -2.81
N LEU A 234 15.37 18.33 -2.53
CA LEU A 234 15.22 17.57 -1.28
C LEU A 234 16.24 16.43 -1.17
N VAL A 235 16.49 15.71 -2.27
CA VAL A 235 17.51 14.65 -2.32
C VAL A 235 18.90 15.21 -2.07
N GLU A 236 19.25 16.33 -2.71
CA GLU A 236 20.53 17.01 -2.50
C GLU A 236 20.70 17.43 -1.04
N ARG A 237 19.69 18.08 -0.45
CA ARG A 237 19.76 18.58 0.92
C ARG A 237 19.79 17.46 1.97
N LEU A 238 18.97 16.41 1.81
CA LEU A 238 18.95 15.26 2.73
C LEU A 238 20.18 14.34 2.53
N GLY A 239 20.73 14.34 1.32
CA GLY A 239 21.92 13.60 0.88
C GLY A 239 23.24 14.34 1.11
N SER A 240 23.23 15.57 1.64
CA SER A 240 24.44 16.36 1.86
C SER A 240 24.91 16.28 3.31
N CYS A 241 26.16 15.83 3.51
CA CYS A 241 26.79 15.77 4.83
C CYS A 241 27.12 17.16 5.42
N THR A 242 27.22 18.20 4.59
CA THR A 242 27.63 19.56 5.00
C THR A 242 26.59 20.28 5.85
N SER A 243 25.32 19.85 5.78
CA SER A 243 24.21 20.44 6.54
C SER A 243 23.81 19.60 7.76
N THR A 244 24.61 18.58 8.11
CA THR A 244 24.30 17.69 9.22
C THR A 244 24.62 18.33 10.57
N ILE A 245 23.77 18.09 11.56
CA ILE A 245 23.98 18.53 12.94
C ILE A 245 23.95 17.33 13.89
N THR A 246 24.59 17.44 15.05
CA THR A 246 24.54 16.43 16.10
C THR A 246 23.16 16.40 16.78
N PRO A 247 22.80 15.28 17.43
CA PRO A 247 21.64 15.22 18.31
C PRO A 247 21.62 16.29 19.40
N ALA A 248 22.77 16.62 19.99
CA ALA A 248 22.88 17.66 21.00
C ALA A 248 22.54 19.06 20.44
N GLU A 249 23.08 19.42 19.27
CA GLU A 249 22.77 20.68 18.59
C GLU A 249 21.30 20.73 18.15
N PHE A 250 20.75 19.62 17.66
CA PHE A 250 19.33 19.54 17.33
C PHE A 250 18.46 19.83 18.56
N LEU A 251 18.74 19.19 19.70
CA LEU A 251 18.01 19.41 20.95
C LEU A 251 18.14 20.85 21.47
N ALA A 252 19.31 21.47 21.32
CA ALA A 252 19.56 22.86 21.72
C ALA A 252 18.68 23.87 20.96
N ARG A 253 18.19 23.54 19.75
CA ARG A 253 17.28 24.41 18.97
C ARG A 253 15.87 24.54 19.55
N GLY A 254 15.49 23.74 20.56
CA GLY A 254 14.19 23.85 21.24
C GLY A 254 12.95 23.66 20.35
N GLY A 255 13.14 23.13 19.13
CA GLY A 255 12.09 22.92 18.13
C GLY A 255 11.72 24.15 17.31
N ALA A 256 12.48 25.25 17.38
CA ALA A 256 12.28 26.40 16.51
C ALA A 256 12.38 25.97 15.03
N GLY A 257 11.37 26.30 14.23
CA GLY A 257 11.29 25.90 12.82
C GLY A 257 11.10 24.41 12.54
N LEU A 258 10.92 23.56 13.57
CA LEU A 258 10.84 22.09 13.42
C LEU A 258 9.52 21.49 13.93
N ARG A 259 8.58 22.34 14.35
CA ARG A 259 7.23 21.93 14.78
C ARG A 259 6.25 21.78 13.61
N LEU A 260 6.78 21.49 12.42
CA LEU A 260 6.04 21.24 11.19
C LEU A 260 6.29 19.81 10.70
N PRO A 261 5.43 19.30 9.80
CA PRO A 261 5.70 18.11 9.01
C PRO A 261 6.97 18.25 8.16
N GLY A 262 7.56 17.13 7.77
CA GLY A 262 8.77 17.16 6.96
C GLY A 262 9.47 15.83 6.81
N LEU A 263 10.66 15.91 6.23
CA LEU A 263 11.59 14.81 5.99
C LEU A 263 12.84 14.97 6.85
N TYR A 264 13.49 13.86 7.18
CA TYR A 264 14.77 13.86 7.86
C TYR A 264 15.62 12.69 7.38
N SER A 265 16.94 12.86 7.52
CA SER A 265 17.93 11.82 7.27
C SER A 265 18.90 11.71 8.43
N TRP A 266 19.42 10.50 8.63
CA TRP A 266 20.41 10.14 9.64
C TRP A 266 21.68 9.64 8.98
N TRP A 267 22.78 10.16 9.48
CA TRP A 267 24.13 9.92 9.03
C TRP A 267 24.93 9.30 10.15
N VAL A 268 25.84 8.41 9.82
CA VAL A 268 26.78 7.79 10.75
C VAL A 268 28.21 8.17 10.38
N ASP A 269 29.05 8.36 11.39
CA ASP A 269 30.49 8.53 11.21
C ASP A 269 31.20 7.19 10.91
N ARG A 270 32.53 7.23 10.80
CA ARG A 270 33.34 6.05 10.47
C ARG A 270 33.24 4.96 11.54
N ASP A 271 33.33 5.34 12.81
CA ASP A 271 33.37 4.38 13.91
C ASP A 271 31.99 3.72 14.09
N GLY A 272 30.92 4.51 14.00
CA GLY A 272 29.56 3.97 14.03
C GLY A 272 29.26 3.08 12.82
N ALA A 273 29.79 3.40 11.63
CA ALA A 273 29.65 2.52 10.46
C ALA A 273 30.38 1.17 10.67
N ALA A 274 31.54 1.18 11.31
CA ALA A 274 32.27 -0.03 11.69
C ALA A 274 31.47 -0.88 12.69
N ASP A 275 30.90 -0.25 13.72
CA ASP A 275 30.02 -0.93 14.69
C ASP A 275 28.80 -1.57 14.02
N LEU A 276 28.14 -0.84 13.11
CA LEU A 276 27.01 -1.36 12.35
C LEU A 276 27.41 -2.51 11.45
N SER A 277 28.58 -2.41 10.80
CA SER A 277 29.12 -3.47 9.95
C SER A 277 29.41 -4.74 10.74
N ALA A 278 29.98 -4.61 11.94
CA ALA A 278 30.24 -5.73 12.84
C ALA A 278 28.95 -6.45 13.24
N GLY A 279 27.90 -5.70 13.62
CA GLY A 279 26.60 -6.29 14.00
C GLY A 279 25.83 -6.89 12.84
N LEU A 280 25.94 -6.33 11.63
CA LEU A 280 25.30 -6.88 10.44
C LEU A 280 26.10 -8.07 9.85
N GLY A 281 27.41 -8.14 10.09
CA GLY A 281 28.31 -9.04 9.36
C GLY A 281 28.41 -8.70 7.87
N LEU A 282 28.05 -7.47 7.50
CA LEU A 282 28.03 -6.95 6.13
C LEU A 282 28.52 -5.49 6.16
N PRO A 283 29.23 -5.02 5.12
CA PRO A 283 29.76 -3.66 5.11
C PRO A 283 28.64 -2.62 5.09
N VAL A 284 28.80 -1.61 5.95
CA VAL A 284 28.04 -0.35 5.96
C VAL A 284 29.06 0.77 5.85
N GLU A 285 28.92 1.60 4.82
CA GLU A 285 29.81 2.75 4.62
C GLU A 285 29.44 3.90 5.57
N PRO A 286 30.44 4.71 5.99
CA PRO A 286 30.17 5.97 6.68
C PRO A 286 29.34 6.88 5.79
N GLY A 287 28.32 7.54 6.36
CA GLY A 287 27.42 8.39 5.60
C GLY A 287 25.95 8.16 5.92
N LEU A 288 25.09 8.38 4.92
CA LEU A 288 23.64 8.26 5.04
C LEU A 288 23.22 6.81 5.30
N ILE A 289 22.57 6.56 6.44
CA ILE A 289 22.12 5.21 6.82
C ILE A 289 20.60 5.05 6.85
N TYR A 290 19.86 6.15 7.04
CA TYR A 290 18.41 6.12 7.18
C TYR A 290 17.77 7.45 6.78
N ALA A 291 16.56 7.40 6.22
CA ALA A 291 15.72 8.59 6.04
C ALA A 291 14.25 8.27 6.35
N GLY A 292 13.46 9.29 6.69
CA GLY A 292 12.03 9.11 6.90
C GLY A 292 11.25 10.40 7.03
N LEU A 293 9.95 10.26 7.27
CA LEU A 293 9.03 11.38 7.40
C LEU A 293 8.41 11.57 8.80
N ALA A 294 7.93 12.77 9.05
CA ALA A 294 7.03 13.12 10.14
C ALA A 294 5.87 13.96 9.63
N GLY A 295 4.67 13.72 10.16
CA GLY A 295 3.50 14.57 9.89
C GLY A 295 2.71 14.27 8.61
N ALA A 296 3.08 13.26 7.83
CA ALA A 296 2.34 12.92 6.60
C ALA A 296 0.88 12.52 6.85
N THR A 297 0.04 12.81 5.87
CA THR A 297 -1.36 12.37 5.83
C THR A 297 -1.43 10.86 5.64
N ARG A 298 -2.22 10.19 6.50
CA ARG A 298 -2.32 8.73 6.47
C ARG A 298 -3.12 8.28 5.24
N PRO A 299 -2.54 7.51 4.30
CA PRO A 299 -3.19 7.17 3.04
C PRO A 299 -4.51 6.39 3.20
N ARG A 300 -4.65 5.65 4.32
CA ARG A 300 -5.86 4.86 4.60
C ARG A 300 -7.01 5.66 5.22
N SER A 301 -6.72 6.73 5.94
CA SER A 301 -7.71 7.47 6.72
C SER A 301 -7.89 8.92 6.31
N GLY A 302 -7.06 9.44 5.39
CA GLY A 302 -7.04 10.86 4.99
C GLY A 302 -6.72 11.81 6.15
N ARG A 303 -6.34 11.27 7.32
CA ARG A 303 -6.16 12.06 8.54
C ARG A 303 -4.74 12.56 8.59
N ARG A 304 -4.58 13.87 8.61
CA ARG A 304 -3.30 14.54 8.84
C ARG A 304 -2.71 14.10 10.18
N SER A 305 -1.45 13.71 10.17
CA SER A 305 -0.75 13.34 11.40
C SER A 305 -0.43 14.60 12.20
N LYS A 306 -0.76 14.61 13.49
CA LYS A 306 -0.36 15.70 14.40
C LYS A 306 1.14 15.66 14.76
N ASN A 307 1.87 14.66 14.28
CA ASN A 307 3.28 14.49 14.59
C ASN A 307 4.14 15.47 13.78
N THR A 308 5.16 16.04 14.40
CA THR A 308 6.08 17.01 13.78
C THR A 308 7.48 16.43 13.69
N LEU A 309 8.38 17.06 12.93
CA LEU A 309 9.79 16.69 12.93
C LEU A 309 10.38 16.70 14.34
N TRP A 310 10.11 17.75 15.10
CA TRP A 310 10.53 17.86 16.50
C TRP A 310 10.01 16.71 17.36
N ALA A 311 8.69 16.45 17.34
CA ALA A 311 8.09 15.41 18.15
C ALA A 311 8.56 14.00 17.75
N ARG A 312 8.78 13.75 16.45
CA ARG A 312 9.34 12.49 15.94
C ARG A 312 10.79 12.30 16.40
N ILE A 313 11.67 13.24 16.10
CA ILE A 313 13.11 13.10 16.31
C ILE A 313 13.43 13.14 17.81
N ARG A 314 13.02 14.20 18.52
CA ARG A 314 13.26 14.31 19.97
C ARG A 314 12.49 13.27 20.77
N GLY A 315 11.21 13.09 20.48
CA GLY A 315 10.32 12.26 21.30
C GLY A 315 10.47 10.76 21.05
N MET A 316 10.63 10.33 19.80
CA MET A 316 10.63 8.90 19.46
C MET A 316 12.03 8.36 19.21
N HIS A 317 12.91 9.11 18.53
CA HIS A 317 14.24 8.62 18.18
C HIS A 317 15.27 8.88 19.29
N LEU A 318 15.31 10.10 19.84
CA LEU A 318 16.32 10.48 20.85
C LEU A 318 15.87 10.24 22.30
N GLY A 319 14.57 10.21 22.59
CA GLY A 319 14.05 10.07 23.95
C GLY A 319 13.11 8.87 24.18
N GLY A 320 12.95 7.99 23.18
CA GLY A 320 12.00 6.87 23.24
C GLY A 320 12.67 5.51 23.36
N ARG A 321 11.91 4.49 23.75
CA ARG A 321 12.34 3.09 23.67
C ARG A 321 12.28 2.57 22.23
N HIS A 322 13.08 1.57 21.90
CA HIS A 322 13.10 0.93 20.59
C HIS A 322 11.72 0.40 20.16
N ALA A 323 10.87 -0.01 21.12
CA ALA A 323 9.48 -0.42 20.88
C ALA A 323 8.61 0.66 20.19
N PHE A 324 8.96 1.94 20.32
CA PHE A 324 8.22 3.06 19.75
C PHE A 324 8.92 3.71 18.54
N SER A 325 10.05 3.15 18.10
CA SER A 325 10.87 3.72 17.03
C SER A 325 11.48 2.60 16.19
N THR A 326 10.97 2.43 14.96
CA THR A 326 11.51 1.46 14.01
C THR A 326 12.98 1.71 13.67
N PHE A 327 13.42 2.97 13.74
CA PHE A 327 14.82 3.35 13.57
C PHE A 327 15.68 2.87 14.74
N ARG A 328 15.25 3.12 15.99
CA ARG A 328 15.95 2.62 17.19
C ARG A 328 15.96 1.10 17.25
N LEU A 329 14.86 0.44 16.91
CA LEU A 329 14.81 -1.01 16.79
C LEU A 329 15.83 -1.52 15.77
N SER A 330 16.01 -0.81 14.64
CA SER A 330 17.00 -1.19 13.63
C SER A 330 18.44 -1.07 14.17
N LEU A 331 18.80 0.10 14.72
CA LEU A 331 20.14 0.32 15.28
C LEU A 331 20.42 -0.59 16.48
N GLY A 332 19.51 -0.64 17.44
CA GLY A 332 19.64 -1.45 18.65
C GLY A 332 19.80 -2.94 18.35
N SER A 333 19.04 -3.48 17.39
CA SER A 333 19.18 -4.90 17.01
C SER A 333 20.57 -5.20 16.41
N VAL A 334 21.11 -4.28 15.62
CA VAL A 334 22.45 -4.43 15.02
C VAL A 334 23.52 -4.32 16.11
N LEU A 335 23.43 -3.31 16.95
CA LEU A 335 24.42 -3.03 17.99
C LEU A 335 24.42 -4.06 19.12
N ALA A 336 23.26 -4.61 19.49
CA ALA A 336 23.17 -5.73 20.43
C ALA A 336 23.80 -6.99 19.82
N SER A 337 23.52 -7.27 18.54
CA SER A 337 24.14 -8.40 17.82
C SER A 337 25.66 -8.27 17.71
N ALA A 338 26.19 -7.05 17.52
CA ALA A 338 27.64 -6.81 17.45
C ALA A 338 28.35 -7.15 18.77
N ARG A 339 27.63 -7.06 19.89
CA ARG A 339 28.14 -7.26 21.25
C ARG A 339 27.75 -8.61 21.85
N ASP A 340 27.06 -9.45 21.08
CA ASP A 340 26.48 -10.72 21.55
C ASP A 340 25.55 -10.54 22.76
N GLU A 341 24.82 -9.41 22.80
CA GLU A 341 23.85 -9.10 23.85
C GLU A 341 22.49 -9.72 23.51
N SER A 342 21.75 -10.21 24.52
CA SER A 342 20.44 -10.83 24.34
C SER A 342 19.30 -9.81 24.14
N GLU A 343 19.49 -8.57 24.59
CA GLU A 343 18.50 -7.51 24.56
C GLU A 343 19.12 -6.17 24.15
N ILE A 344 18.28 -5.21 23.76
CA ILE A 344 18.73 -3.86 23.38
C ILE A 344 18.87 -3.02 24.65
N ASP A 345 20.11 -2.63 24.98
CA ASP A 345 20.40 -1.63 26.01
C ASP A 345 20.03 -0.22 25.50
N GLU A 346 18.96 0.35 26.06
CA GLU A 346 18.43 1.66 25.65
C GLU A 346 19.34 2.83 26.01
N GLU A 347 20.06 2.76 27.13
CA GLU A 347 20.96 3.82 27.58
C GLU A 347 22.19 3.86 26.69
N ARG A 348 22.79 2.69 26.45
CA ARG A 348 23.93 2.54 25.55
C ARG A 348 23.58 2.87 24.11
N LEU A 349 22.40 2.46 23.62
CA LEU A 349 21.91 2.86 22.30
C LEU A 349 21.78 4.37 22.20
N THR A 350 21.24 5.03 23.23
CA THR A 350 21.09 6.50 23.23
C THR A 350 22.45 7.19 23.24
N ALA A 351 23.38 6.75 24.08
CA ALA A 351 24.75 7.27 24.12
C ALA A 351 25.45 7.10 22.76
N TRP A 352 25.33 5.92 22.15
CA TRP A 352 25.87 5.63 20.82
C TRP A 352 25.26 6.54 19.74
N MET A 353 23.93 6.72 19.75
CA MET A 353 23.27 7.62 18.81
C MET A 353 23.76 9.07 18.95
N HIS A 354 24.03 9.53 20.17
CA HIS A 354 24.58 10.86 20.42
C HIS A 354 26.04 11.01 20.01
N GLY A 355 26.83 9.94 20.13
CA GLY A 355 28.26 9.94 19.76
C GLY A 355 28.50 9.85 18.26
N HIS A 356 27.73 9.01 17.56
CA HIS A 356 28.06 8.60 16.18
C HIS A 356 27.11 9.12 15.10
N LEU A 357 25.93 9.62 15.48
CA LEU A 357 24.95 10.06 14.50
C LEU A 357 24.96 11.57 14.29
N ARG A 358 24.66 11.95 13.04
CA ARG A 358 24.25 13.29 12.67
C ARG A 358 22.93 13.24 11.91
N LEU A 359 22.21 14.35 11.85
CA LEU A 359 20.94 14.42 11.15
C LEU A 359 20.76 15.70 10.33
N VAL A 360 19.93 15.58 9.30
CA VAL A 360 19.34 16.70 8.56
C VAL A 360 17.83 16.62 8.73
N ALA A 361 17.17 17.76 8.97
CA ALA A 361 15.71 17.85 9.07
C ALA A 361 15.21 19.01 8.21
N ILE A 362 14.25 18.75 7.33
CA ILE A 362 13.69 19.70 6.37
C ILE A 362 12.18 19.71 6.51
N THR A 363 11.60 20.86 6.85
CA THR A 363 10.16 21.05 6.86
C THR A 363 9.59 21.08 5.45
N VAL A 364 8.40 20.50 5.30
CA VAL A 364 7.62 20.55 4.05
C VAL A 364 6.24 21.10 4.40
N GLU A 365 5.78 22.08 3.64
CA GLU A 365 4.55 22.82 3.94
C GLU A 365 3.29 22.00 3.69
N ASP A 366 3.27 21.22 2.60
CA ASP A 366 2.14 20.36 2.27
C ASP A 366 2.32 18.93 2.82
N PRO A 367 1.55 18.51 3.83
CA PRO A 367 1.66 17.16 4.40
C PRO A 367 1.08 16.06 3.50
N ASP A 368 0.31 16.43 2.48
CA ASP A 368 -0.34 15.50 1.55
C ASP A 368 0.66 15.01 0.47
N THR A 369 1.71 15.78 0.18
CA THR A 369 2.80 15.39 -0.74
C THR A 369 3.88 14.53 -0.07
N LEU A 370 3.98 14.55 1.27
CA LEU A 370 5.07 13.94 2.03
C LEU A 370 5.27 12.43 1.78
N ASP A 371 4.20 11.66 1.62
CA ASP A 371 4.33 10.20 1.40
C ASP A 371 4.93 9.88 0.02
N GLY A 372 4.56 10.67 -0.99
CA GLY A 372 5.12 10.60 -2.34
C GLY A 372 6.57 11.11 -2.39
N LEU A 373 6.84 12.24 -1.74
CA LEU A 373 8.19 12.80 -1.62
C LEU A 373 9.13 11.85 -0.89
N GLU A 374 8.71 11.24 0.24
CA GLU A 374 9.52 10.25 0.94
C GLU A 374 9.84 9.05 0.03
N THR A 375 8.85 8.55 -0.72
CA THR A 375 9.06 7.43 -1.65
C THR A 375 10.08 7.81 -2.74
N ALA A 376 9.96 9.00 -3.32
CA ALA A 376 10.84 9.49 -4.38
C ALA A 376 12.26 9.83 -3.89
N VAL A 377 12.40 10.28 -2.64
CA VAL A 377 13.67 10.54 -1.96
C VAL A 377 14.36 9.23 -1.62
N LEU A 378 13.65 8.28 -0.99
CA LEU A 378 14.20 6.98 -0.62
C LEU A 378 14.69 6.18 -1.83
N ALA A 379 13.95 6.22 -2.95
CA ALA A 379 14.37 5.57 -4.19
C ALA A 379 15.68 6.12 -4.77
N ARG A 380 16.02 7.39 -4.49
CA ARG A 380 17.25 8.04 -4.99
C ARG A 380 18.42 7.94 -4.01
N LEU A 381 18.14 8.05 -2.71
CA LEU A 381 19.15 8.00 -1.66
C LEU A 381 19.57 6.58 -1.27
N ASP A 382 18.70 5.60 -1.50
CA ASP A 382 18.89 4.17 -1.20
C ASP A 382 19.49 3.85 0.19
N PRO A 383 19.01 4.44 1.30
CA PRO A 383 19.65 4.27 2.62
C PRO A 383 19.61 2.80 3.08
N PRO A 384 20.75 2.25 3.58
CA PRO A 384 20.90 0.82 3.84
C PRO A 384 19.98 0.27 4.94
N LEU A 385 19.57 1.09 5.91
CA LEU A 385 18.75 0.65 7.05
C LEU A 385 17.25 0.88 6.89
N ASN A 386 16.79 1.49 5.78
CA ASN A 386 15.37 1.56 5.46
C ASN A 386 14.87 0.21 4.94
N LEU A 387 13.84 -0.33 5.58
CA LEU A 387 13.18 -1.58 5.14
C LEU A 387 11.89 -1.34 4.35
N ASP A 388 11.07 -0.38 4.79
CA ASP A 388 9.83 -0.05 4.09
C ASP A 388 10.14 0.81 2.85
N LYS A 389 9.35 0.65 1.79
CA LYS A 389 9.52 1.32 0.48
C LYS A 389 10.86 1.06 -0.25
N MET A 390 11.69 0.15 0.24
CA MET A 390 12.99 -0.18 -0.35
C MET A 390 13.01 -1.57 -0.99
N PRO A 391 13.78 -1.76 -2.09
CA PRO A 391 14.04 -3.09 -2.63
C PRO A 391 14.87 -3.92 -1.63
N ARG A 392 14.78 -5.24 -1.77
CA ARG A 392 15.57 -6.18 -0.98
C ARG A 392 17.06 -6.04 -1.30
N SER A 393 17.89 -6.10 -0.27
CA SER A 393 19.34 -6.18 -0.35
C SER A 393 19.85 -7.09 0.77
N PRO A 394 21.08 -7.65 0.68
CA PRO A 394 21.64 -8.49 1.74
C PRO A 394 21.62 -7.80 3.12
N VAL A 395 21.96 -6.50 3.16
CA VAL A 395 21.91 -5.68 4.39
C VAL A 395 20.49 -5.60 4.95
N ARG A 396 19.49 -5.32 4.12
CA ARG A 396 18.08 -5.19 4.56
C ARG A 396 17.47 -6.52 4.99
N GLU A 397 17.85 -7.61 4.34
CA GLU A 397 17.42 -8.96 4.72
C GLU A 397 18.02 -9.35 6.08
N GLN A 398 19.31 -9.06 6.28
CA GLN A 398 19.97 -9.28 7.56
C GLN A 398 19.37 -8.42 8.68
N LEU A 399 19.17 -7.13 8.41
CA LEU A 399 18.51 -6.22 9.35
C LEU A 399 17.09 -6.71 9.71
N THR A 400 16.35 -7.26 8.74
CA THR A 400 15.03 -7.86 8.99
C THR A 400 15.12 -9.07 9.94
N ARG A 401 16.16 -9.90 9.82
CA ARG A 401 16.40 -11.03 10.75
C ARG A 401 16.69 -10.52 12.15
N LEU A 402 17.64 -9.60 12.30
CA LEU A 402 18.03 -9.04 13.61
C LEU A 402 16.83 -8.36 14.29
N ARG A 403 16.07 -7.54 13.57
CA ARG A 403 14.86 -6.90 14.11
C ARG A 403 13.80 -7.90 14.58
N ARG A 404 13.72 -9.10 14.00
CA ARG A 404 12.79 -10.14 14.44
C ARG A 404 13.28 -10.83 15.71
N ALA A 405 14.59 -11.01 15.86
CA ALA A 405 15.20 -11.58 17.04
C ALA A 405 15.02 -10.65 18.25
N TYR A 406 15.41 -9.38 18.10
CA TYR A 406 15.39 -8.39 19.20
C TYR A 406 14.05 -7.67 19.38
N GLY A 407 13.18 -7.65 18.36
CA GLY A 407 11.87 -6.99 18.43
C GLY A 407 10.79 -7.80 19.16
N ARG A 408 11.02 -9.09 19.39
CA ARG A 408 10.22 -9.92 20.29
C ARG A 408 10.95 -9.90 21.63
N GLY A 409 10.66 -8.94 22.50
CA GLY A 409 11.14 -9.03 23.87
C GLY A 409 10.80 -10.42 24.42
N SER A 410 11.79 -11.05 25.05
CA SER A 410 11.66 -12.14 26.00
C SER A 410 10.32 -11.97 26.75
N ARG A 411 9.40 -12.93 26.57
CA ARG A 411 8.13 -12.94 27.31
C ARG A 411 8.39 -13.18 28.78
#